data_AF-A0A0G1Z035-F1
#
_entry.id   AF-A0A0G1Z035-F1
#
_cell.length_a   1.000
_cell.length_b   1.000
_cell.length_c   1.000
_cell.angle_alpha   90.00
_cell.angle_beta   90.00
_cell.angle_gamma   90.00
#
_symmetry.space_group_name_H-M   'P 1'
#
loop_
_entity.id
_entity.type
_entity.pdbx_description
1 polymer ?
#
loop_
_entity_poly.entity_id
_entity_poly.type
_entity_poly.pdbx_seq_one_letter_code
_entity_poly.pdbx_strand_id
1 'polypeptide(L)'
;MAADVDEGDMVSISFVGASAGLSGINVYWNNDAAIFVSLLNGNQATGNYTVGRFSGDANAARVASNKFTQVTSGTYSFQGASFANRTTIPINMAADPAPLQLRVMVLYRRSSVGIEPTGGTLADGGIVTINSTGTAENNIVTNVSLTRFSEQIPAVFDNVLYTNGSLSQ
;
A
#
# COMPACT_ATOMS: atom_id res chain seq x y z
N MET A 1 5.26 -6.82 -10.03
CA MET A 1 6.03 -7.56 -9.01
C MET A 1 5.04 -8.34 -8.16
N ALA A 2 5.33 -9.61 -7.83
CA ALA A 2 4.57 -10.38 -6.84
C ALA A 2 5.45 -10.60 -5.61
N ALA A 3 4.95 -10.30 -4.42
CA ALA A 3 5.67 -10.51 -3.16
C ALA A 3 4.76 -11.23 -2.17
N ASP A 4 5.31 -12.16 -1.39
CA ASP A 4 4.61 -12.70 -0.23
C ASP A 4 4.64 -11.67 0.90
N VAL A 5 3.48 -11.42 1.49
CA VAL A 5 3.25 -10.40 2.50
C VAL A 5 2.54 -11.06 3.68
N ASP A 6 3.16 -11.02 4.85
CA ASP A 6 2.55 -11.54 6.08
C ASP A 6 1.37 -10.67 6.52
N GLU A 7 0.56 -11.18 7.45
CA GLU A 7 -0.55 -10.40 7.99
C GLU A 7 -0.02 -9.18 8.77
N GLY A 8 -0.59 -8.01 8.51
CA GLY A 8 -0.15 -6.74 9.11
C GLY A 8 1.02 -6.08 8.37
N ASP A 9 1.70 -6.82 7.49
CA ASP A 9 2.77 -6.27 6.67
C ASP A 9 2.21 -5.37 5.57
N MET A 10 3.04 -4.41 5.16
CA MET A 10 2.64 -3.36 4.25
C MET A 10 3.55 -3.29 3.04
N VAL A 11 2.94 -3.28 1.87
CA VAL A 11 3.55 -2.97 0.57
C VAL A 11 3.29 -1.51 0.24
N SER A 12 4.35 -0.73 0.09
CA SER A 12 4.25 0.69 -0.31
C SER A 12 4.67 0.89 -1.77
N ILE A 13 4.08 1.87 -2.45
CA ILE A 13 4.48 2.33 -3.80
C ILE A 13 4.53 3.86 -3.80
N SER A 14 5.59 4.43 -4.38
CA SER A 14 5.70 5.87 -4.63
C SER A 14 5.17 6.23 -6.03
N PHE A 15 4.45 7.34 -6.12
CA PHE A 15 4.01 7.94 -7.40
C PHE A 15 4.95 9.04 -7.90
N VAL A 16 6.05 9.31 -7.20
CA VAL A 16 7.06 10.27 -7.66
C VAL A 16 7.62 9.80 -9.01
N GLY A 17 7.50 10.65 -10.04
CA GLY A 17 7.93 10.34 -11.40
C GLY A 17 7.00 9.39 -12.17
N ALA A 18 5.83 9.03 -11.63
CA ALA A 18 4.83 8.28 -12.39
C ALA A 18 4.32 9.09 -13.59
N SER A 19 3.96 8.39 -14.67
CA SER A 19 3.50 9.08 -15.88
C SER A 19 2.13 9.73 -15.68
N ALA A 20 1.91 10.87 -16.33
CA ALA A 20 0.65 11.62 -16.21
C ALA A 20 -0.59 10.82 -16.68
N GLY A 21 -0.38 9.77 -17.50
CA GLY A 21 -1.45 8.88 -17.98
C GLY A 21 -1.88 7.82 -16.95
N LEU A 22 -1.16 7.66 -15.83
CA LEU A 22 -1.51 6.69 -14.80
C LEU A 22 -2.90 6.98 -14.24
N SER A 23 -3.83 6.05 -14.47
CA SER A 23 -5.25 6.19 -14.13
C SER A 23 -5.70 5.24 -13.01
N GLY A 24 -4.87 4.26 -12.66
CA GLY A 24 -5.20 3.31 -11.63
C GLY A 24 -4.06 2.36 -11.27
N ILE A 25 -4.27 1.66 -10.16
CA ILE A 25 -3.40 0.59 -9.68
C ILE A 25 -4.26 -0.64 -9.44
N ASN A 26 -4.01 -1.69 -10.20
CA ASN A 26 -4.55 -3.01 -9.90
C ASN A 26 -3.75 -3.60 -8.74
N VAL A 27 -4.47 -3.96 -7.69
CA VAL A 27 -3.95 -4.70 -6.55
C VAL A 27 -4.50 -6.12 -6.64
N TYR A 28 -3.61 -7.08 -6.73
CA TYR A 28 -3.90 -8.51 -6.79
C TYR A 28 -3.52 -9.18 -5.49
N TRP A 29 -4.30 -10.15 -5.04
CA TRP A 29 -3.92 -10.97 -3.89
C TRP A 29 -4.50 -12.37 -3.96
N ASN A 30 -3.87 -13.28 -3.20
CA ASN A 30 -4.26 -14.66 -3.08
C ASN A 30 -4.90 -14.99 -1.72
N ASN A 31 -5.37 -16.22 -1.60
CA ASN A 31 -5.95 -16.79 -0.37
C ASN A 31 -7.22 -16.07 0.10
N ASP A 32 -7.82 -16.59 1.17
CA ASP A 32 -8.95 -15.99 1.86
C ASP A 32 -8.49 -14.83 2.77
N ALA A 33 -7.80 -13.86 2.19
CA ALA A 33 -7.29 -12.65 2.84
C ALA A 33 -8.06 -11.41 2.38
N ALA A 34 -8.04 -10.37 3.20
CA ALA A 34 -8.53 -9.04 2.83
C ALA A 34 -7.38 -8.06 2.68
N ILE A 35 -7.64 -6.96 1.99
CA ILE A 35 -6.69 -5.86 1.86
C ILE A 35 -7.27 -4.56 2.40
N PHE A 36 -6.38 -3.75 2.96
CA PHE A 36 -6.64 -2.36 3.28
C PHE A 36 -5.62 -1.50 2.54
N VAL A 37 -6.10 -0.46 1.86
CA VAL A 37 -5.28 0.40 1.02
C VAL A 37 -5.42 1.85 1.45
N SER A 38 -4.29 2.52 1.66
CA SER A 38 -4.23 3.95 1.92
C SER A 38 -3.51 4.66 0.78
N LEU A 39 -4.14 5.71 0.24
CA LEU A 39 -3.60 6.57 -0.79
C LEU A 39 -3.33 7.95 -0.18
N LEU A 40 -2.05 8.30 -0.04
CA LEU A 40 -1.64 9.64 0.36
C LEU A 40 -1.64 10.54 -0.87
N ASN A 41 -2.39 11.63 -0.80
CA ASN A 41 -2.32 12.73 -1.75
C ASN A 41 -1.74 13.96 -1.05
N GLY A 42 -0.92 14.75 -1.74
CA GLY A 42 -0.40 15.98 -1.19
C GLY A 42 -0.04 17.03 -2.23
N ASN A 43 0.06 18.26 -1.77
CA ASN A 43 0.60 19.39 -2.52
C ASN A 43 1.64 20.09 -1.64
N GLN A 44 2.92 19.94 -1.98
CA GLN A 44 4.01 20.52 -1.19
C GLN A 44 3.99 22.05 -1.17
N ALA A 45 3.52 22.69 -2.25
CA ALA A 45 3.50 24.15 -2.33
C ALA A 45 2.48 24.77 -1.36
N THR A 46 1.37 24.07 -1.11
CA THR A 46 0.31 24.54 -0.20
C THR A 46 0.33 23.87 1.17
N GLY A 47 1.11 22.79 1.34
CA GLY A 47 1.15 21.99 2.56
C GLY A 47 -0.13 21.17 2.82
N ASN A 48 -1.00 21.03 1.82
CA ASN A 48 -2.25 20.28 1.95
C ASN A 48 -2.01 18.78 1.71
N TYR A 49 -2.47 17.93 2.63
CA TYR A 49 -2.36 16.48 2.54
C TYR A 49 -3.69 15.81 2.87
N THR A 50 -4.06 14.79 2.10
CA THR A 50 -5.26 13.98 2.35
C THR A 50 -4.96 12.50 2.20
N VAL A 51 -5.74 11.65 2.88
CA VAL A 51 -5.60 10.20 2.80
C VAL A 51 -6.92 9.60 2.32
N GLY A 52 -6.90 9.02 1.12
CA GLY A 52 -7.95 8.14 0.62
C GLY A 52 -7.80 6.74 1.21
N ARG A 53 -8.91 6.08 1.53
CA ARG A 53 -8.92 4.72 2.07
C ARG A 53 -9.79 3.82 1.21
N PHE A 54 -9.28 2.64 0.91
CA PHE A 54 -9.99 1.59 0.22
C PHE A 54 -9.81 0.29 0.99
N SER A 55 -10.77 -0.60 0.88
CA SER A 55 -10.69 -1.94 1.47
C SER A 55 -11.38 -2.93 0.56
N GLY A 56 -10.90 -4.16 0.54
CA GLY A 56 -11.43 -5.22 -0.31
C GLY A 56 -11.37 -6.55 0.41
N ASP A 57 -12.50 -7.25 0.44
CA ASP A 57 -12.58 -8.63 0.96
C ASP A 57 -13.46 -9.46 0.01
N ALA A 58 -12.99 -10.65 -0.33
CA ALA A 58 -13.71 -11.59 -1.18
C ALA A 58 -14.76 -12.40 -0.40
N ASN A 59 -14.60 -12.51 0.91
CA ASN A 59 -15.45 -13.33 1.76
C ASN A 59 -16.69 -12.53 2.20
N ALA A 60 -17.84 -12.89 1.64
CA ALA A 60 -19.12 -12.23 1.92
C ALA A 60 -19.50 -12.22 3.41
N ALA A 61 -19.16 -13.28 4.16
CA ALA A 61 -19.47 -13.36 5.58
C ALA A 61 -18.63 -12.36 6.41
N ARG A 62 -17.35 -12.20 6.07
CA ARG A 62 -16.50 -11.18 6.71
C ARG A 62 -16.92 -9.76 6.32
N VAL A 63 -17.25 -9.53 5.04
CA VAL A 63 -17.73 -8.23 4.54
C VAL A 63 -18.91 -7.72 5.37
N ALA A 64 -19.88 -8.59 5.68
CA ALA A 64 -21.03 -8.23 6.50
C ALA A 64 -20.63 -7.71 7.90
N SER A 65 -19.52 -8.19 8.46
CA SER A 65 -19.02 -7.80 9.78
C SER A 65 -18.08 -6.60 9.75
N ASN A 66 -17.19 -6.50 8.76
CA ASN A 66 -16.13 -5.49 8.71
C ASN A 66 -16.46 -4.28 7.82
N LYS A 67 -17.58 -4.34 7.06
CA LYS A 67 -18.06 -3.30 6.14
C LYS A 67 -17.07 -2.95 5.01
N PHE A 68 -16.18 -3.88 4.66
CA PHE A 68 -15.29 -3.71 3.51
C PHE A 68 -16.07 -3.80 2.20
N THR A 69 -15.51 -3.28 1.12
CA THR A 69 -16.09 -3.49 -0.19
C THR A 69 -15.94 -4.96 -0.57
N GLN A 70 -17.04 -5.62 -0.88
CA GLN A 70 -16.96 -6.97 -1.43
C GLN A 70 -16.30 -6.92 -2.80
N VAL A 71 -15.21 -7.66 -2.96
CA VAL A 71 -14.56 -7.81 -4.26
C VAL A 71 -14.97 -9.13 -4.90
N THR A 72 -15.08 -9.13 -6.23
CA THR A 72 -15.36 -10.35 -6.98
C THR A 72 -14.11 -11.22 -7.03
N SER A 73 -14.20 -12.44 -6.52
CA SER A 73 -13.16 -13.45 -6.73
C SER A 73 -13.17 -13.96 -8.17
N GLY A 74 -11.99 -14.29 -8.68
CA GLY A 74 -11.80 -14.81 -10.02
C GLY A 74 -10.42 -15.44 -10.17
N THR A 75 -9.97 -15.59 -11.42
CA THR A 75 -8.60 -15.97 -11.71
C THR A 75 -7.97 -14.87 -12.54
N TYR A 76 -6.97 -14.22 -11.97
CA TYR A 76 -6.25 -13.12 -12.58
C TYR A 76 -4.78 -13.51 -12.75
N SER A 77 -4.18 -13.20 -13.91
CA SER A 77 -2.77 -13.50 -14.17
C SER A 77 -1.96 -12.22 -14.21
N PHE A 78 -0.87 -12.17 -13.46
CA PHE A 78 0.07 -11.07 -13.47
C PHE A 78 1.51 -11.58 -13.29
N GLN A 79 2.39 -11.21 -14.23
CA GLN A 79 3.80 -11.65 -14.27
C GLN A 79 4.00 -13.17 -14.14
N GLY A 80 3.08 -13.96 -14.72
CA GLY A 80 3.14 -15.43 -14.67
C GLY A 80 2.65 -16.05 -13.36
N ALA A 81 2.24 -15.25 -12.37
CA ALA A 81 1.56 -15.71 -11.16
C ALA A 81 0.04 -15.58 -11.31
N SER A 82 -0.69 -16.55 -10.76
CA SER A 82 -2.16 -16.49 -10.67
C SER A 82 -2.61 -15.95 -9.31
N PHE A 83 -3.64 -15.11 -9.36
CA PHE A 83 -4.25 -14.44 -8.21
C PHE A 83 -5.76 -14.73 -8.15
N ALA A 84 -6.26 -14.94 -6.94
CA ALA A 84 -7.68 -15.20 -6.69
C ALA A 84 -8.55 -13.94 -6.69
N ASN A 85 -7.96 -12.78 -6.35
CA ASN A 85 -8.69 -11.54 -6.13
C ASN A 85 -7.99 -10.35 -6.78
N ARG A 86 -8.78 -9.36 -7.21
CA ARG A 86 -8.29 -8.08 -7.75
C ARG A 86 -9.22 -6.94 -7.35
N THR A 87 -8.62 -5.79 -7.05
CA THR A 87 -9.33 -4.51 -7.06
C THR A 87 -8.51 -3.47 -7.80
N THR A 88 -9.16 -2.44 -8.32
CA THR A 88 -8.50 -1.32 -8.98
C THR A 88 -8.68 -0.07 -8.13
N ILE A 89 -7.58 0.52 -7.70
CA ILE A 89 -7.57 1.79 -6.99
C ILE A 89 -7.45 2.90 -8.03
N PRO A 90 -8.43 3.82 -8.13
CA PRO A 90 -8.35 4.91 -9.09
C PRO A 90 -7.25 5.89 -8.69
N ILE A 91 -6.43 6.29 -9.66
CA ILE A 91 -5.36 7.27 -9.49
C ILE A 91 -5.61 8.42 -10.46
N ASN A 92 -5.49 9.65 -9.98
CA ASN A 92 -5.57 10.83 -10.84
C ASN A 92 -4.33 11.69 -10.61
N MET A 93 -3.32 11.54 -11.48
CA MET A 93 -2.06 12.28 -11.39
C MET A 93 -2.23 13.80 -11.59
N ALA A 94 -3.37 14.25 -12.13
CA ALA A 94 -3.69 15.66 -12.32
C ALA A 94 -4.55 16.26 -11.17
N ALA A 95 -4.87 15.49 -10.13
CA ALA A 95 -5.61 16.00 -8.98
C ALA A 95 -4.76 16.98 -8.16
N ASP A 96 -5.40 17.92 -7.48
CA ASP A 96 -4.80 18.73 -6.42
C ASP A 96 -5.64 18.54 -5.13
N PRO A 97 -5.10 17.92 -4.08
CA PRO A 97 -3.74 17.39 -3.94
C PRO A 97 -3.47 16.14 -4.81
N ALA A 98 -2.23 16.00 -5.31
CA ALA A 98 -1.84 14.94 -6.23
C ALA A 98 -1.42 13.64 -5.49
N PRO A 99 -1.55 12.46 -6.12
CA PRO A 99 -1.09 11.18 -5.56
C PRO A 99 0.41 11.19 -5.26
N LEU A 100 0.79 10.79 -4.04
CA LEU A 100 2.18 10.70 -3.59
C LEU A 100 2.61 9.26 -3.28
N GLN A 101 1.79 8.54 -2.51
CA GLN A 101 2.13 7.18 -2.08
C GLN A 101 0.87 6.30 -1.94
N LEU A 102 0.96 5.04 -2.37
CA LEU A 102 -0.01 3.99 -2.07
C LEU A 102 0.58 3.02 -1.06
N ARG A 103 -0.22 2.58 -0.10
CA ARG A 103 0.13 1.55 0.89
C ARG A 103 -0.94 0.48 0.88
N VAL A 104 -0.54 -0.77 0.71
CA VAL A 104 -1.40 -1.95 0.71
C VAL A 104 -1.01 -2.81 1.90
N MET A 105 -1.96 -3.10 2.78
CA MET A 105 -1.80 -3.98 3.93
C MET A 105 -2.66 -5.22 3.75
N VAL A 106 -2.09 -6.39 4.03
CA VAL A 106 -2.81 -7.67 4.00
C VAL A 106 -3.34 -7.99 5.40
N LEU A 107 -4.58 -8.46 5.45
CA LEU A 107 -5.30 -8.81 6.67
C LEU A 107 -5.73 -10.28 6.68
N TYR A 108 -5.88 -10.85 7.88
CA TYR A 108 -6.36 -12.19 8.21
C TYR A 108 -5.44 -13.36 7.87
N ARG A 109 -4.59 -13.24 6.84
CA ARG A 109 -3.66 -14.31 6.45
C ARG A 109 -2.56 -13.80 5.55
N ARG A 110 -1.39 -14.43 5.63
CA ARG A 110 -0.31 -14.27 4.63
C ARG A 110 -0.85 -14.44 3.21
N SER A 111 -0.49 -13.52 2.33
CA SER A 111 -0.93 -13.51 0.94
C SER A 111 0.17 -13.01 0.01
N SER A 112 0.21 -13.56 -1.20
CA SER A 112 1.01 -12.97 -2.28
C SER A 112 0.28 -11.75 -2.82
N VAL A 113 0.93 -10.59 -2.84
CA VAL A 113 0.39 -9.34 -3.38
C VAL A 113 1.08 -8.99 -4.69
N GLY A 114 0.29 -8.74 -5.72
CA GLY A 114 0.72 -8.24 -7.02
C GLY A 114 0.27 -6.81 -7.23
N ILE A 115 1.12 -5.97 -7.82
CA ILE A 115 0.74 -4.59 -8.14
C ILE A 115 1.10 -4.23 -9.58
N GLU A 116 0.13 -3.67 -10.29
CA GLU A 116 0.21 -3.32 -11.71
C GLU A 116 -0.42 -1.94 -11.96
N PRO A 117 0.32 -1.00 -12.58
CA PRO A 117 -0.24 0.26 -13.04
C PRO A 117 -1.13 0.10 -14.27
N THR A 118 -2.19 0.92 -14.36
CA THR A 118 -3.09 0.98 -15.51
C THR A 118 -3.12 2.37 -16.11
N GLY A 119 -3.21 2.48 -17.44
CA GLY A 119 -3.26 3.76 -18.17
C GLY A 119 -1.91 4.48 -18.30
N GLY A 120 -0.90 4.06 -17.53
CA GLY A 120 0.43 4.66 -17.52
C GLY A 120 1.44 3.75 -16.85
N THR A 121 2.58 4.33 -16.47
CA THR A 121 3.69 3.63 -15.83
C THR A 121 4.03 4.29 -14.50
N LEU A 122 4.47 3.48 -13.55
CA LEU A 122 5.23 4.01 -12.43
C LEU A 122 6.64 4.38 -12.93
N ALA A 123 7.35 5.26 -12.23
CA ALA A 123 8.75 5.53 -12.54
C ALA A 123 9.57 4.23 -12.48
N ASP A 124 10.57 4.09 -13.35
CA ASP A 124 11.54 3.00 -13.27
C ASP A 124 12.22 3.04 -11.90
N GLY A 125 11.99 2.01 -11.08
CA GLY A 125 12.48 1.95 -9.69
C GLY A 125 11.45 2.27 -8.60
N GLY A 126 10.15 2.28 -8.89
CA GLY A 126 9.07 2.38 -7.91
C GLY A 126 9.27 1.42 -6.73
N ILE A 127 9.71 1.97 -5.61
CA ILE A 127 10.09 1.24 -4.39
C ILE A 127 8.89 0.47 -3.89
N VAL A 128 8.96 -0.87 -3.92
CA VAL A 128 8.13 -1.72 -3.08
C VAL A 128 8.87 -1.93 -1.76
N THR A 129 8.56 -1.11 -0.77
CA THR A 129 8.97 -1.39 0.61
C THR A 129 7.99 -2.39 1.18
N ILE A 130 8.48 -3.57 1.55
CA ILE A 130 7.77 -4.51 2.42
C ILE A 130 8.24 -4.16 3.84
N ASN A 131 7.38 -3.52 4.62
CA ASN A 131 7.60 -3.36 6.05
C ASN A 131 6.97 -4.56 6.73
N SER A 132 7.81 -5.43 7.29
CA SER A 132 7.36 -6.57 8.07
C SER A 132 7.45 -6.27 9.56
N THR A 133 6.33 -6.37 10.27
CA THR A 133 6.29 -6.27 11.73
C THR A 133 6.02 -7.64 12.33
N GLY A 134 7.10 -8.40 12.56
CA GLY A 134 7.03 -9.62 13.35
C GLY A 134 7.13 -9.31 14.85
N THR A 135 6.26 -9.91 15.66
CA THR A 135 6.47 -10.03 17.11
C THR A 135 7.15 -11.37 17.38
N ALA A 136 8.37 -11.34 17.89
CA ALA A 136 9.02 -12.54 18.42
C ALA A 136 8.63 -12.75 19.90
N GLU A 137 8.70 -13.99 20.39
CA GLU A 137 8.57 -14.31 21.81
C GLU A 137 9.45 -13.36 22.65
N ASN A 138 8.90 -12.80 23.72
CA ASN A 138 9.47 -11.75 24.60
C ASN A 138 9.26 -10.27 24.19
N ASN A 139 8.17 -9.91 23.49
CA ASN A 139 7.79 -8.51 23.24
C ASN A 139 8.83 -7.67 22.44
N ILE A 140 9.70 -8.33 21.67
CA ILE A 140 10.59 -7.64 20.74
C ILE A 140 9.86 -7.50 19.41
N VAL A 141 9.52 -6.26 19.05
CA VAL A 141 9.00 -5.89 17.73
C VAL A 141 10.21 -5.67 16.82
N THR A 142 10.48 -6.64 15.93
CA THR A 142 11.50 -6.49 14.89
C THR A 142 10.84 -5.96 13.63
N ASN A 143 11.15 -4.71 13.27
CA ASN A 143 10.80 -4.12 11.98
C ASN A 143 11.88 -4.49 10.96
N VAL A 144 11.56 -5.37 10.01
CA VAL A 144 12.45 -5.70 8.89
C VAL A 144 11.93 -4.97 7.66
N SER A 145 12.61 -3.88 7.30
CA SER A 145 12.38 -3.15 6.06
C SER A 145 13.38 -3.64 5.01
N LEU A 146 12.88 -4.29 3.96
CA LEU A 146 13.69 -4.54 2.77
C LEU A 146 13.58 -3.33 1.84
N THR A 147 14.60 -2.48 1.84
CA THR A 147 14.72 -1.32 0.94
C THR A 147 15.79 -1.61 -0.12
N ARG A 148 15.42 -1.70 -1.40
CA ARG A 148 16.38 -1.61 -2.51
C ARG A 148 16.54 -0.13 -2.90
N PHE A 149 17.74 0.41 -2.73
CA PHE A 149 18.02 1.85 -2.86
C PHE A 149 18.25 2.32 -4.30
N SER A 150 17.73 3.51 -4.60
CA SER A 150 18.44 4.63 -5.26
C SER A 150 17.87 5.96 -4.67
N GLU A 151 18.64 7.05 -4.76
CA GLU A 151 18.67 8.25 -3.89
C GLU A 151 17.36 8.79 -3.25
N GLN A 152 17.54 9.24 -2.01
CA GLN A 152 16.58 9.39 -0.91
C GLN A 152 15.73 10.68 -0.97
N ILE A 153 14.44 10.60 -0.63
CA ILE A 153 13.62 11.74 -0.18
C ILE A 153 13.73 11.81 1.35
N PRO A 154 13.87 13.00 1.99
CA PRO A 154 14.13 13.11 3.42
C PRO A 154 13.08 12.42 4.31
N ALA A 155 13.56 11.71 5.33
CA ALA A 155 12.75 11.05 6.36
C ALA A 155 12.16 12.09 7.33
N VAL A 156 10.98 12.63 7.03
CA VAL A 156 10.26 13.57 7.93
C VAL A 156 8.98 12.97 8.53
N PHE A 157 8.70 11.67 8.33
CA PHE A 157 7.42 11.08 8.78
C PHE A 157 7.52 9.90 9.77
N ASP A 158 8.70 9.59 10.31
CA ASP A 158 8.86 8.47 11.28
C ASP A 158 9.06 8.88 12.74
N ASN A 159 8.88 10.16 13.10
CA ASN A 159 9.11 10.66 14.47
C ASN A 159 7.87 11.27 15.17
N VAL A 160 6.67 10.71 14.97
CA VAL A 160 5.47 11.13 15.74
C VAL A 160 4.81 9.94 16.44
N LEU A 161 5.61 9.06 17.03
CA LEU A 161 5.17 8.17 18.10
C LEU A 161 6.39 7.94 19.01
N TYR A 162 6.27 8.31 20.28
CA TYR A 162 7.29 8.29 21.34
C TYR A 162 8.21 9.51 21.43
N THR A 163 7.74 10.61 22.03
CA THR A 163 8.04 10.92 23.44
C THR A 163 7.46 12.28 23.84
N ASN A 164 6.79 12.31 24.98
CA ASN A 164 6.34 13.51 25.68
C ASN A 164 7.56 14.34 26.13
N GLY A 165 7.86 15.43 25.43
CA GLY A 165 8.86 16.40 25.87
C GLY A 165 8.57 17.78 25.30
N SER A 166 8.16 18.71 26.15
CA SER A 166 8.05 20.13 25.79
C SER A 166 9.42 20.74 25.55
N LEU A 167 9.54 21.62 24.55
CA LEU A 167 10.63 22.59 24.50
C LEU A 167 10.04 24.01 24.36
N SER A 168 9.95 24.69 25.50
CA SER A 168 10.43 26.08 25.65
C SER A 168 11.95 26.09 25.38
N GLN A 169 12.59 27.10 24.81
CA GLN A 169 12.37 28.55 24.76
C GLN A 169 12.76 29.06 23.38
#